data_AF-A0A5J4U446-F1
#
_entry.id   AF-A0A5J4U446-F1
#
_cell.length_a   1.000
_cell.length_b   1.000
_cell.length_c   1.000
_cell.angle_alpha   90.00
_cell.angle_beta   90.00
_cell.angle_gamma   90.00
#
_symmetry.space_group_name_H-M   'P 1'
#
loop_
_entity.id
_entity.type
_entity.pdbx_description
1 polymer ?
#
loop_
_entity_poly.entity_id
_entity_poly.type
_entity_poly.pdbx_seq_one_letter_code
_entity_poly.pdbx_strand_id
1 'polypeptide(L)'
;MIYINSGKTALNSFSAIGITLYDESLISYSITGNLNIEGCIFTNIQNTITNGNGGVINGRFSSTSGSILIKGTDKTSFTSCTVPSDSGLGGIIYIDIQTGGELKYDLTSASYFTESVSIDNSQFDNILRTTSDDTISQVGGTIEATIGGSSGQLTILKTKFSLYLSQQSQQAGGISLTIKEQRTVSVSQTSFIQCESDLGSGINAQILSG
;
A
#
# COMPACT_ATOMS: atom_id res chain seq x y z
N MET A 1 -16.22 -7.34 19.56
CA MET A 1 -16.13 -8.19 18.37
C MET A 1 -17.50 -8.36 17.75
N ILE A 2 -17.59 -8.37 16.42
CA ILE A 2 -18.84 -8.62 15.68
C ILE A 2 -18.70 -10.00 15.03
N TYR A 3 -19.47 -10.97 15.52
CA TYR A 3 -19.51 -12.32 14.97
C TYR A 3 -20.79 -12.51 14.14
N ILE A 4 -20.63 -12.88 12.87
CA ILE A 4 -21.76 -12.98 11.92
C ILE A 4 -21.94 -14.44 11.51
N ASN A 5 -22.97 -15.07 12.09
CA ASN A 5 -23.34 -16.46 11.81
C ASN A 5 -24.50 -16.53 10.79
N SER A 6 -25.51 -15.68 10.90
CA SER A 6 -26.64 -15.70 9.96
C SER A 6 -27.31 -14.33 9.86
N GLY A 7 -28.21 -14.17 8.90
CA GLY A 7 -28.98 -12.94 8.72
C GLY A 7 -28.21 -11.86 7.95
N LYS A 8 -28.50 -10.58 8.23
CA LYS A 8 -27.86 -9.44 7.57
C LYS A 8 -27.38 -8.45 8.61
N THR A 9 -26.09 -8.14 8.57
CA THR A 9 -25.44 -7.09 9.35
C THR A 9 -25.13 -5.93 8.40
N ALA A 10 -25.55 -4.72 8.78
CA ALA A 10 -25.21 -3.50 8.05
C ALA A 10 -24.51 -2.52 9.01
N LEU A 11 -23.27 -2.19 8.71
CA LEU A 11 -22.52 -1.13 9.38
C LEU A 11 -22.55 0.11 8.51
N ASN A 12 -23.16 1.19 9.01
CA ASN A 12 -23.28 2.45 8.28
C ASN A 12 -22.66 3.55 9.14
N SER A 13 -21.63 4.23 8.62
CA SER A 13 -20.92 5.30 9.34
C SER A 13 -20.37 4.88 10.72
N PHE A 14 -20.02 3.61 10.88
CA PHE A 14 -19.43 3.06 12.11
C PHE A 14 -17.95 3.43 12.21
N SER A 15 -17.45 3.70 13.42
CA SER A 15 -16.04 3.99 13.67
C SER A 15 -15.45 3.07 14.73
N ALA A 16 -14.29 2.48 14.45
CA ALA A 16 -13.48 1.71 15.38
C ALA A 16 -12.04 2.25 15.36
N ILE A 17 -11.56 2.74 16.50
CA ILE A 17 -10.29 3.45 16.60
C ILE A 17 -9.50 2.96 17.81
N GLY A 18 -8.24 2.57 17.60
CA GLY A 18 -7.29 2.26 18.69
C GLY A 18 -7.62 0.98 19.45
N ILE A 19 -8.03 -0.08 18.75
CA ILE A 19 -8.45 -1.35 19.36
C ILE A 19 -7.32 -2.38 19.23
N THR A 20 -6.96 -3.03 20.34
CA THR A 20 -6.10 -4.21 20.34
C THR A 20 -6.94 -5.47 20.54
N LEU A 21 -6.71 -6.49 19.71
CA LEU A 21 -7.48 -7.73 19.66
C LEU A 21 -6.59 -8.93 20.03
N TYR A 22 -7.08 -9.78 20.93
CA TYR A 22 -6.32 -10.91 21.50
C TYR A 22 -6.83 -12.31 21.10
N ASP A 23 -8.07 -12.43 20.62
CA ASP A 23 -8.71 -13.73 20.39
C ASP A 23 -9.27 -13.93 18.97
N GLU A 24 -9.83 -12.89 18.31
CA GLU A 24 -10.14 -12.91 16.86
C GLU A 24 -10.05 -11.50 16.21
N SER A 25 -10.33 -11.41 14.90
CA SER A 25 -10.50 -10.15 14.16
C SER A 25 -11.66 -9.32 14.71
N LEU A 26 -11.69 -8.01 14.43
CA LEU A 26 -12.78 -7.14 14.89
C LEU A 26 -14.16 -7.64 14.41
N ILE A 27 -14.19 -8.14 13.17
CA ILE A 27 -15.34 -8.74 12.50
C ILE A 27 -14.94 -10.14 12.03
N SER A 28 -15.56 -11.15 12.61
CA SER A 28 -15.42 -12.56 12.24
C SER A 28 -16.66 -13.01 11.51
N TYR A 29 -16.47 -13.53 10.30
CA TYR A 29 -17.55 -13.90 9.38
C TYR A 29 -17.37 -15.36 8.95
N SER A 30 -18.31 -16.24 9.32
CA SER A 30 -18.03 -17.69 9.28
C SER A 30 -18.98 -18.56 8.44
N ILE A 31 -20.20 -18.10 8.10
CA ILE A 31 -21.18 -18.95 7.39
C ILE A 31 -22.17 -18.18 6.47
N THR A 32 -23.45 -18.06 6.83
CA THR A 32 -24.54 -17.68 5.87
C THR A 32 -24.99 -16.22 5.96
N GLY A 33 -24.46 -15.47 6.93
CA GLY A 33 -24.84 -14.07 7.12
C GLY A 33 -24.42 -13.19 5.95
N ASN A 34 -24.95 -11.98 5.83
CA ASN A 34 -24.48 -11.00 4.85
C ASN A 34 -23.96 -9.79 5.59
N LEU A 35 -22.78 -9.29 5.22
CA LEU A 35 -22.17 -8.11 5.82
C LEU A 35 -22.09 -7.00 4.79
N ASN A 36 -22.80 -5.91 5.07
CA ASN A 36 -22.69 -4.67 4.34
C ASN A 36 -21.95 -3.64 5.18
N ILE A 37 -20.87 -3.07 4.66
CA ILE A 37 -20.12 -1.98 5.31
C ILE A 37 -20.19 -0.76 4.41
N GLU A 38 -20.66 0.36 4.95
CA GLU A 38 -20.77 1.61 4.22
C GLU A 38 -20.33 2.81 5.07
N GLY A 39 -19.40 3.60 4.54
CA GLY A 39 -18.87 4.80 5.18
C GLY A 39 -18.19 4.60 6.55
N CYS A 40 -17.58 3.44 6.79
CA CYS A 40 -17.03 3.11 8.11
C CYS A 40 -15.53 3.42 8.26
N ILE A 41 -15.11 3.88 9.43
CA ILE A 41 -13.70 4.23 9.70
C ILE A 41 -13.09 3.20 10.64
N PHE A 42 -12.00 2.56 10.21
CA PHE A 42 -11.20 1.66 11.03
C PHE A 42 -9.79 2.22 11.12
N THR A 43 -9.32 2.54 12.33
CA THR A 43 -8.01 3.17 12.51
C THR A 43 -7.25 2.55 13.68
N ASN A 44 -5.97 2.23 13.48
CA ASN A 44 -5.09 1.68 14.52
C ASN A 44 -5.71 0.45 15.21
N ILE A 45 -6.21 -0.49 14.42
CA ILE A 45 -6.70 -1.79 14.89
C ILE A 45 -5.55 -2.79 14.85
N GLN A 46 -5.15 -3.31 16.01
CA GLN A 46 -4.00 -4.21 16.14
C GLN A 46 -4.49 -5.59 16.56
N ASN A 47 -4.41 -6.56 15.65
CA ASN A 47 -4.59 -7.95 16.01
C ASN A 47 -3.25 -8.51 16.45
N THR A 48 -3.16 -9.07 17.66
CA THR A 48 -1.92 -9.59 18.25
C THR A 48 -1.90 -11.12 18.33
N ILE A 49 -2.86 -11.78 17.70
CA ILE A 49 -2.99 -13.24 17.73
C ILE A 49 -1.90 -13.88 16.89
N THR A 50 -1.13 -14.80 17.48
CA THR A 50 -0.19 -15.64 16.73
C THR A 50 -0.96 -16.50 15.73
N ASN A 51 -0.60 -16.41 14.44
CA ASN A 51 -1.36 -16.97 13.31
C ASN A 51 -2.77 -16.35 13.12
N GLY A 52 -3.00 -15.14 13.63
CA GLY A 52 -4.24 -14.40 13.44
C GLY A 52 -4.43 -13.92 12.02
N ASN A 53 -5.61 -14.13 11.45
CA ASN A 53 -5.96 -13.69 10.11
C ASN A 53 -6.79 -12.42 10.15
N GLY A 54 -6.45 -11.41 9.35
CA GLY A 54 -7.21 -10.17 9.19
C GLY A 54 -7.34 -9.34 10.48
N GLY A 55 -6.80 -8.13 10.49
CA GLY A 55 -6.87 -7.24 11.65
C GLY A 55 -8.29 -6.78 11.95
N VAL A 56 -9.06 -6.49 10.89
CA VAL A 56 -10.42 -5.98 10.99
C VAL A 56 -11.44 -7.00 10.53
N ILE A 57 -11.23 -7.66 9.39
CA ILE A 57 -12.19 -8.63 8.84
C ILE A 57 -11.49 -9.96 8.60
N ASN A 58 -12.10 -11.05 9.06
CA ASN A 58 -11.74 -12.41 8.69
C ASN A 58 -12.99 -13.15 8.20
N GLY A 59 -12.97 -13.51 6.91
CA GLY A 59 -14.09 -14.16 6.24
C GLY A 59 -13.70 -15.47 5.57
N ARG A 60 -14.59 -16.46 5.61
CA ARG A 60 -14.48 -17.70 4.83
C ARG A 60 -15.72 -17.87 3.95
N PHE A 61 -15.53 -18.12 2.65
CA PHE A 61 -16.62 -18.24 1.69
C PHE A 61 -16.59 -19.56 0.95
N SER A 62 -17.75 -20.17 0.85
CA SER A 62 -18.04 -21.37 0.07
C SER A 62 -19.33 -21.17 -0.73
N SER A 63 -19.75 -22.18 -1.49
CA SER A 63 -21.02 -22.18 -2.23
C SER A 63 -22.26 -21.89 -1.37
N THR A 64 -22.21 -22.18 -0.07
CA THR A 64 -23.33 -21.97 0.87
C THR A 64 -23.17 -20.72 1.72
N SER A 65 -22.05 -20.01 1.60
CA SER A 65 -21.80 -18.80 2.39
C SER A 65 -22.64 -17.62 1.89
N GLY A 66 -22.91 -16.67 2.79
CA GLY A 66 -23.47 -15.37 2.41
C GLY A 66 -22.41 -14.47 1.76
N SER A 67 -22.61 -13.15 1.81
CA SER A 67 -21.71 -12.19 1.13
C SER A 67 -21.11 -11.12 2.04
N ILE A 68 -19.91 -10.64 1.67
CA ILE A 68 -19.35 -9.38 2.19
C ILE A 68 -19.36 -8.35 1.07
N LEU A 69 -19.92 -7.19 1.38
CA LEU A 69 -20.04 -6.05 0.48
C LEU A 69 -19.55 -4.78 1.18
N ILE A 70 -18.49 -4.17 0.67
CA ILE A 70 -17.95 -2.91 1.17
C ILE A 70 -18.28 -1.80 0.16
N LYS A 71 -19.09 -0.82 0.57
CA LYS A 71 -19.61 0.28 -0.24
C LYS A 71 -19.11 1.64 0.26
N GLY A 72 -19.08 2.62 -0.65
CA GLY A 72 -18.72 4.01 -0.34
C GLY A 72 -17.22 4.21 -0.15
N THR A 73 -16.45 4.06 -1.23
CA THR A 73 -14.97 4.19 -1.33
C THR A 73 -14.40 5.44 -0.64
N ASP A 74 -15.15 6.54 -0.67
CA ASP A 74 -14.66 7.85 -0.19
C ASP A 74 -14.95 8.05 1.30
N LYS A 75 -15.59 7.07 1.94
CA LYS A 75 -16.06 7.14 3.33
C LYS A 75 -15.65 5.93 4.16
N THR A 76 -15.48 4.75 3.54
CA THR A 76 -14.97 3.57 4.26
C THR A 76 -13.45 3.54 4.20
N SER A 77 -12.77 3.68 5.34
CA SER A 77 -11.31 3.72 5.42
C SER A 77 -10.76 2.70 6.41
N PHE A 78 -9.61 2.12 6.06
CA PHE A 78 -8.79 1.32 6.96
C PHE A 78 -7.40 1.96 7.04
N THR A 79 -6.98 2.38 8.22
CA THR A 79 -5.75 3.15 8.41
C THR A 79 -4.93 2.59 9.56
N SER A 80 -3.66 2.25 9.30
CA SER A 80 -2.73 1.74 10.33
C SER A 80 -3.24 0.50 11.09
N CYS A 81 -4.04 -0.35 10.45
CA CYS A 81 -4.50 -1.61 11.02
C CYS A 81 -3.49 -2.72 10.72
N THR A 82 -3.20 -3.60 11.69
CA THR A 82 -2.13 -4.59 11.59
C THR A 82 -2.53 -5.98 12.13
N VAL A 83 -1.81 -6.99 11.67
CA VAL A 83 -1.73 -8.37 12.23
C VAL A 83 -0.25 -8.69 12.46
N PRO A 84 0.10 -9.72 13.25
CA PRO A 84 1.49 -10.11 13.44
C PRO A 84 2.10 -10.59 12.13
N SER A 85 3.18 -9.95 11.70
CA SER A 85 3.81 -10.15 10.38
C SER A 85 4.52 -11.49 10.22
N ASP A 86 4.77 -12.19 11.32
CA ASP A 86 5.49 -13.45 11.39
C ASP A 86 4.59 -14.68 11.16
N SER A 87 3.27 -14.52 11.27
CA SER A 87 2.35 -15.67 11.29
C SER A 87 0.94 -15.40 10.76
N GLY A 88 0.49 -14.15 10.68
CA GLY A 88 -0.87 -13.80 10.27
C GLY A 88 -1.05 -13.55 8.77
N LEU A 89 -2.21 -13.92 8.21
CA LEU A 89 -2.57 -13.64 6.81
C LEU A 89 -3.54 -12.47 6.68
N GLY A 90 -3.49 -11.77 5.54
CA GLY A 90 -4.52 -10.81 5.13
C GLY A 90 -4.43 -9.41 5.74
N GLY A 91 -3.40 -9.06 6.52
CA GLY A 91 -3.20 -7.67 6.96
C GLY A 91 -4.43 -7.13 7.72
N ILE A 92 -5.24 -6.33 7.04
CA ILE A 92 -6.51 -5.75 7.53
C ILE A 92 -7.71 -6.67 7.27
N ILE A 93 -7.75 -7.32 6.12
CA ILE A 93 -8.86 -8.16 5.65
C ILE A 93 -8.29 -9.48 5.15
N TYR A 94 -8.64 -10.57 5.83
CA TYR A 94 -8.39 -11.92 5.33
C TYR A 94 -9.67 -12.53 4.77
N ILE A 95 -9.56 -13.13 3.59
CA ILE A 95 -10.65 -13.89 2.97
C ILE A 95 -10.11 -15.25 2.49
N ASP A 96 -10.68 -16.34 3.00
CA ASP A 96 -10.50 -17.71 2.48
C ASP A 96 -11.64 -18.04 1.51
N ILE A 97 -11.34 -18.19 0.21
CA ILE A 97 -12.31 -18.49 -0.83
C ILE A 97 -12.22 -19.97 -1.19
N GLN A 98 -13.25 -20.72 -0.84
CA GLN A 98 -13.45 -22.11 -1.22
C GLN A 98 -14.24 -22.22 -2.53
N THR A 99 -14.24 -23.40 -3.13
CA THR A 99 -15.00 -23.69 -4.35
C THR A 99 -16.46 -23.25 -4.24
N GLY A 100 -16.92 -22.48 -5.21
CA GLY A 100 -18.27 -21.90 -5.26
C GLY A 100 -18.44 -20.59 -4.48
N GLY A 101 -17.40 -20.09 -3.80
CA GLY A 101 -17.39 -18.81 -3.09
C GLY A 101 -16.95 -17.61 -3.95
N GLU A 102 -16.59 -17.83 -5.22
CA GLU A 102 -15.89 -16.87 -6.07
C GLU A 102 -16.70 -15.60 -6.37
N LEU A 103 -18.03 -15.66 -6.22
CA LEU A 103 -18.98 -14.55 -6.45
C LEU A 103 -19.57 -13.97 -5.16
N LYS A 104 -19.03 -14.35 -3.98
CA LYS A 104 -19.61 -13.99 -2.67
C LYS A 104 -18.96 -12.79 -2.00
N TYR A 105 -17.90 -12.25 -2.59
CA TYR A 105 -17.24 -11.05 -2.11
C TYR A 105 -17.21 -10.02 -3.23
N ASP A 106 -17.51 -8.78 -2.89
CA ASP A 106 -17.27 -7.63 -3.77
C ASP A 106 -16.48 -6.60 -2.98
N LEU A 107 -15.19 -6.56 -3.30
CA LEU A 107 -14.19 -5.67 -2.71
C LEU A 107 -13.75 -4.57 -3.67
N THR A 108 -14.38 -4.47 -4.84
CA THR A 108 -14.00 -3.52 -5.91
C THR A 108 -14.11 -2.06 -5.46
N SER A 109 -14.91 -1.81 -4.42
CA SER A 109 -15.18 -0.49 -3.83
C SER A 109 -14.52 -0.27 -2.47
N ALA A 110 -13.56 -1.10 -2.06
CA ALA A 110 -12.75 -0.85 -0.87
C ALA A 110 -11.45 -0.10 -1.26
N SER A 111 -11.13 0.98 -0.54
CA SER A 111 -9.86 1.69 -0.67
C SER A 111 -8.83 1.07 0.26
N TYR A 112 -7.82 0.42 -0.31
CA TYR A 112 -6.70 -0.15 0.43
C TYR A 112 -5.54 0.84 0.38
N PHE A 113 -5.16 1.40 1.52
CA PHE A 113 -3.88 2.09 1.64
C PHE A 113 -2.78 1.02 1.74
N THR A 114 -2.36 0.52 0.58
CA THR A 114 -1.13 -0.28 0.45
C THR A 114 -0.16 0.49 -0.44
N GLU A 115 1.02 0.79 0.11
CA GLU A 115 2.27 1.06 -0.64
C GLU A 115 2.46 2.44 -1.28
N SER A 116 1.88 3.51 -0.73
CA SER A 116 2.40 4.84 -1.03
C SER A 116 3.72 5.07 -0.27
N VAL A 117 4.84 5.12 -0.99
CA VAL A 117 6.10 5.61 -0.40
C VAL A 117 6.04 7.14 -0.42
N SER A 118 6.16 7.76 0.75
CA SER A 118 6.17 9.22 0.90
C SER A 118 7.50 9.66 1.51
N ILE A 119 8.22 10.52 0.79
CA ILE A 119 9.42 11.21 1.27
C ILE A 119 9.04 12.68 1.42
N ASP A 120 8.88 13.14 2.66
CA ASP A 120 8.47 14.51 2.96
C ASP A 120 9.53 15.20 3.81
N ASN A 121 9.76 16.48 3.54
CA ASN A 121 10.62 17.38 4.31
C ASN A 121 12.00 16.80 4.63
N SER A 122 12.60 16.14 3.64
CA SER A 122 13.89 15.47 3.78
C SER A 122 15.01 16.26 3.10
N GLN A 123 16.25 16.08 3.55
CA GLN A 123 17.43 16.62 2.88
C GLN A 123 18.42 15.49 2.60
N PHE A 124 18.84 15.41 1.36
CA PHE A 124 19.94 14.59 0.90
C PHE A 124 21.05 15.57 0.47
N ASP A 125 22.30 15.31 0.87
CA ASP A 125 23.41 16.23 0.63
C ASP A 125 24.74 15.47 0.45
N ASN A 126 25.58 15.94 -0.46
CA ASN A 126 26.94 15.42 -0.72
C ASN A 126 26.99 13.89 -0.95
N ILE A 127 26.06 13.34 -1.72
CA ILE A 127 26.08 11.92 -2.06
C ILE A 127 26.93 11.72 -3.32
N LEU A 128 28.10 11.14 -3.11
CA LEU A 128 28.97 10.68 -4.19
C LEU A 128 28.60 9.25 -4.58
N ARG A 129 28.25 9.02 -5.84
CA ARG A 129 28.03 7.68 -6.37
C ARG A 129 29.26 7.20 -7.13
N THR A 130 29.89 6.15 -6.60
CA THR A 130 30.99 5.43 -7.25
C THR A 130 30.55 3.98 -7.45
N THR A 131 30.10 3.63 -8.64
CA THR A 131 30.01 2.21 -9.03
C THR A 131 31.34 1.81 -9.67
N SER A 132 31.74 0.54 -9.55
CA SER A 132 32.92 -0.01 -10.24
C SER A 132 32.53 -0.77 -11.51
N ASP A 133 31.26 -0.71 -11.90
CA ASP A 133 30.66 -1.53 -12.94
C ASP A 133 30.20 -0.61 -14.08
N ASP A 134 31.08 -0.41 -15.08
CA ASP A 134 30.81 0.33 -16.32
C ASP A 134 29.85 -0.43 -17.27
N THR A 135 29.24 -1.53 -16.81
CA THR A 135 28.20 -2.17 -17.61
C THR A 135 26.97 -1.28 -17.66
N ILE A 136 26.46 -1.11 -18.88
CA ILE A 136 25.33 -0.25 -19.26
C ILE A 136 23.96 -0.61 -18.63
N SER A 137 23.96 -1.39 -17.55
CA SER A 137 22.78 -2.06 -17.00
C SER A 137 22.22 -1.41 -15.72
N GLN A 138 22.96 -0.49 -15.09
CA GLN A 138 22.56 0.08 -13.79
C GLN A 138 22.27 1.58 -13.88
N VAL A 139 20.99 1.93 -14.00
CA VAL A 139 20.51 3.33 -13.99
C VAL A 139 19.97 3.67 -12.59
N GLY A 140 20.83 4.19 -11.71
CA GLY A 140 20.43 4.57 -10.35
C GLY A 140 20.56 6.06 -10.06
N GLY A 141 19.74 6.58 -9.15
CA GLY A 141 19.83 7.92 -8.57
C GLY A 141 20.00 7.88 -7.06
N THR A 142 20.04 9.04 -6.39
CA THR A 142 19.97 9.08 -4.90
C THR A 142 18.73 8.36 -4.39
N ILE A 143 17.61 8.54 -5.08
CA ILE A 143 16.44 7.68 -4.96
C ILE A 143 16.35 6.87 -6.25
N GLU A 144 16.28 5.55 -6.15
CA GLU A 144 15.94 4.67 -7.26
C GLU A 144 14.63 3.95 -6.92
N ALA A 145 13.62 4.10 -7.78
CA ALA A 145 12.31 3.49 -7.56
C ALA A 145 11.73 2.92 -8.85
N THR A 146 11.20 1.70 -8.77
CA THR A 146 10.33 1.10 -9.80
C THR A 146 8.90 1.12 -9.30
N ILE A 147 8.04 1.88 -9.97
CA ILE A 147 6.62 2.03 -9.63
C ILE A 147 5.79 1.23 -10.64
N GLY A 148 5.06 0.22 -10.17
CA GLY A 148 4.20 -0.65 -10.98
C GLY A 148 3.11 -1.33 -10.13
N GLY A 149 2.37 -2.28 -10.72
CA GLY A 149 1.24 -2.95 -10.06
C GLY A 149 0.01 -2.05 -9.92
N SER A 150 -1.12 -2.57 -9.42
CA SER A 150 -2.42 -1.88 -9.44
C SER A 150 -2.51 -0.59 -8.60
N SER A 151 -1.59 -0.38 -7.66
CA SER A 151 -1.67 0.67 -6.63
C SER A 151 -0.37 1.46 -6.38
N GLY A 152 0.71 1.18 -7.12
CA GLY A 152 2.01 1.82 -6.88
C GLY A 152 1.97 3.34 -7.01
N GLN A 153 2.36 4.05 -5.94
CA GLN A 153 2.45 5.51 -5.89
C GLN A 153 3.72 5.95 -5.15
N LEU A 154 4.37 6.99 -5.66
CA LEU A 154 5.50 7.66 -5.00
C LEU A 154 5.21 9.16 -4.87
N THR A 155 5.32 9.68 -3.65
CA THR A 155 5.25 11.12 -3.37
C THR A 155 6.55 11.60 -2.76
N ILE A 156 7.13 12.64 -3.36
CA ILE A 156 8.31 13.36 -2.85
C ILE A 156 7.91 14.82 -2.69
N LEU A 157 7.92 15.30 -1.45
CA LEU A 157 7.43 16.62 -1.07
C LEU A 157 8.50 17.36 -0.25
N LYS A 158 8.64 18.67 -0.48
CA LYS A 158 9.49 19.56 0.34
C LYS A 158 10.92 19.04 0.56
N THR A 159 11.44 18.30 -0.41
CA THR A 159 12.72 17.61 -0.26
C THR A 159 13.83 18.40 -0.92
N LYS A 160 15.01 18.42 -0.31
CA LYS A 160 16.19 19.11 -0.86
C LYS A 160 17.25 18.09 -1.24
N PHE A 161 17.70 18.18 -2.48
CA PHE A 161 18.84 17.47 -3.03
C PHE A 161 19.96 18.52 -3.24
N SER A 162 21.12 18.33 -2.61
CA SER A 162 22.31 19.18 -2.85
C SER A 162 23.60 18.39 -3.13
N LEU A 163 24.44 18.93 -4.03
CA LEU A 163 25.81 18.48 -4.28
C LEU A 163 25.93 16.98 -4.64
N TYR A 164 25.41 16.60 -5.82
CA TYR A 164 25.59 15.24 -6.34
C TYR A 164 26.47 15.26 -7.55
N LEU A 165 27.52 14.46 -7.52
CA LEU A 165 28.39 14.24 -8.65
C LEU A 165 28.29 12.75 -8.98
N SER A 166 27.56 12.43 -10.04
CA SER A 166 27.76 11.14 -10.71
C SER A 166 29.01 11.26 -11.55
N GLN A 167 30.05 10.52 -11.20
CA GLN A 167 31.33 10.52 -11.91
C GLN A 167 31.40 9.51 -13.06
N GLN A 168 30.29 8.82 -13.37
CA GLN A 168 30.27 7.75 -14.37
C GLN A 168 29.08 7.83 -15.33
N SER A 169 29.30 7.25 -16.52
CA SER A 169 28.28 7.10 -17.57
C SER A 169 27.06 6.39 -17.04
N GLN A 170 25.87 6.91 -17.38
CA GLN A 170 24.59 6.23 -17.23
C GLN A 170 23.92 6.28 -15.84
N GLN A 171 24.35 7.16 -14.93
CA GLN A 171 23.62 7.38 -13.66
C GLN A 171 22.75 8.64 -13.69
N ALA A 172 21.63 8.57 -12.95
CA ALA A 172 20.79 9.71 -12.64
C ALA A 172 21.34 10.44 -11.40
N GLY A 173 21.11 11.74 -11.28
CA GLY A 173 21.55 12.50 -10.12
C GLY A 173 20.62 12.29 -8.92
N GLY A 174 19.57 13.09 -8.82
CA GLY A 174 18.66 13.07 -7.66
C GLY A 174 17.75 11.84 -7.63
N ILE A 175 16.94 11.62 -8.65
CA ILE A 175 15.90 10.58 -8.66
C ILE A 175 15.97 9.79 -9.96
N SER A 176 15.99 8.46 -9.87
CA SER A 176 15.85 7.53 -11.00
C SER A 176 14.53 6.76 -10.85
N LEU A 177 13.65 6.86 -11.84
CA LEU A 177 12.31 6.26 -11.82
C LEU A 177 12.11 5.31 -12.99
N THR A 178 11.59 4.12 -12.73
CA THR A 178 10.94 3.27 -13.74
C THR A 178 9.45 3.23 -13.45
N ILE A 179 8.63 3.85 -14.29
CA ILE A 179 7.17 3.91 -14.13
C ILE A 179 6.54 2.94 -15.13
N LYS A 180 5.97 1.86 -14.64
CA LYS A 180 5.23 0.88 -15.45
C LYS A 180 3.74 1.21 -15.41
N GLU A 181 2.99 0.82 -16.45
CA GLU A 181 1.51 0.86 -16.44
C GLU A 181 0.91 2.26 -16.16
N GLN A 182 1.60 3.33 -16.57
CA GLN A 182 1.13 4.72 -16.48
C GLN A 182 0.74 5.17 -15.05
N ARG A 183 1.50 4.73 -14.03
CA ARG A 183 1.27 5.11 -12.63
C ARG A 183 1.64 6.55 -12.31
N THR A 184 1.17 7.03 -11.15
CA THR A 184 1.35 8.41 -10.70
C THR A 184 2.57 8.53 -9.79
N VAL A 185 3.45 9.46 -10.12
CA VAL A 185 4.53 9.94 -9.25
C VAL A 185 4.33 11.45 -9.05
N SER A 186 4.36 11.91 -7.80
CA SER A 186 4.26 13.32 -7.45
C SER A 186 5.57 13.81 -6.86
N VAL A 187 6.23 14.77 -7.52
CA VAL A 187 7.40 15.46 -6.97
C VAL A 187 7.05 16.94 -6.88
N SER A 188 7.01 17.49 -5.67
CA SER A 188 6.57 18.87 -5.46
C SER A 188 7.35 19.56 -4.36
N GLN A 189 7.47 20.89 -4.47
CA GLN A 189 8.23 21.74 -3.53
C GLN A 189 9.65 21.21 -3.27
N THR A 190 10.24 20.52 -4.25
CA THR A 190 11.51 19.82 -4.12
C THR A 190 12.58 20.57 -4.91
N SER A 191 13.77 20.73 -4.35
CA SER A 191 14.87 21.49 -4.96
C SER A 191 16.07 20.59 -5.27
N PHE A 192 16.65 20.75 -6.46
CA PHE A 192 17.88 20.09 -6.89
C PHE A 192 18.95 21.16 -7.09
N ILE A 193 20.02 21.13 -6.28
CA ILE A 193 21.07 22.15 -6.27
C ILE A 193 22.41 21.48 -6.54
N GLN A 194 23.10 21.91 -7.61
CA GLN A 194 24.43 21.38 -7.96
C GLN A 194 24.43 19.85 -8.06
N CYS A 195 23.38 19.31 -8.68
CA CYS A 195 23.35 17.91 -9.08
C CYS A 195 23.95 17.84 -10.49
N GLU A 196 24.82 16.86 -10.74
CA GLU A 196 25.49 16.61 -12.02
C GLU A 196 25.45 15.11 -12.30
N SER A 197 24.97 14.73 -13.49
CA SER A 197 24.84 13.34 -13.90
C SER A 197 24.66 13.21 -15.41
N ASP A 198 24.90 12.00 -15.93
CA ASP A 198 24.94 11.74 -17.37
C ASP A 198 23.56 11.45 -17.99
N LEU A 199 22.59 10.94 -17.21
CA LEU A 199 21.22 10.65 -17.70
C LEU A 199 20.14 11.59 -17.16
N GLY A 200 20.49 12.53 -16.29
CA GLY A 200 19.53 13.48 -15.73
C GLY A 200 19.94 13.92 -14.34
N SER A 201 20.40 15.16 -14.23
CA SER A 201 20.99 15.67 -12.99
C SER A 201 19.99 15.78 -11.84
N GLY A 202 18.72 16.09 -12.11
CA GLY A 202 17.66 16.13 -11.10
C GLY A 202 16.85 14.85 -11.05
N ILE A 203 16.10 14.58 -12.11
CA ILE A 203 15.21 13.43 -12.24
C ILE A 203 15.47 12.78 -13.59
N ASN A 204 15.70 11.46 -13.58
CA ASN A 204 15.64 10.60 -14.73
C ASN A 204 14.42 9.67 -14.57
N ALA A 205 13.59 9.57 -15.60
CA ALA A 205 12.40 8.73 -15.55
C ALA A 205 12.21 7.97 -16.87
N GLN A 206 12.04 6.65 -16.77
CA GLN A 206 11.61 5.80 -17.86
C GLN A 206 10.15 5.41 -17.65
N ILE A 207 9.29 5.73 -18.63
CA ILE A 207 7.89 5.33 -18.62
C ILE A 207 7.72 4.15 -19.57
N LEU A 208 7.33 3.00 -19.03
CA LEU A 208 7.07 1.78 -19.77
C LEU A 208 5.55 1.62 -19.90
N SER A 209 5.03 1.87 -21.10
CA SER A 209 3.68 1.47 -21.46
C SER A 209 3.65 -0.04 -21.67
N GLY A 210 2.93 -0.76 -20.80
CA GLY A 210 2.48 -2.12 -21.07
C GLY A 210 1.30 -2.11 -22.05
#